data_AF-A0AAU9XLR8-F1
#
_entry.id   AF-A0AAU9XLR8-F1
#
_cell.length_a   1.000
_cell.length_b   1.000
_cell.length_c   1.000
_cell.angle_alpha   90.00
_cell.angle_beta   90.00
_cell.angle_gamma   90.00
#
_symmetry.space_group_name_H-M   'P 1'
#
loop_
_entity.id
_entity.type
_entity.pdbx_description
1 polymer ?
#
loop_
_entity_poly.entity_id
_entity_poly.type
_entity_poly.pdbx_seq_one_letter_code
_entity_poly.pdbx_strand_id
1 'polypeptide(L)'
;MEDPPRPPMDSARSLEMSGYMPCRGDFDVEYDNYAEVDIKDIEFSSSDSELLKELKIAAIEIFLSRLRQRFYRKRIVRKYGLINIRKWQTLERRQSKTERELRDSLRPFARLHSPDQHEIFVQGLLMESFLKKEVVSLQEYRSAGIRTRKGAEVYERLNRRREEDKSRRKMLDDILANIQDEKACQVWLHRQAQIDSGQSLAPIPLPSLGRKPAARLDISGTPGVEQLRPLERELCSNLRLLPHDYQSYKSSLIKEYEKQGSLRLAQARTLIRIDVNKTRKMYNFFVEQGWVKPPDS
;
A
#
# COMPACT_ATOMS: atom_id res chain seq x y z
N MET A 1 -24.49 -8.76 30.52
CA MET A 1 -24.49 -7.35 30.04
C MET A 1 -25.46 -7.32 28.87
N GLU A 2 -26.49 -6.49 28.93
CA GLU A 2 -27.52 -6.41 27.87
C GLU A 2 -26.87 -5.94 26.55
N ASP A 3 -27.15 -6.62 25.43
CA ASP A 3 -26.67 -6.27 24.09
C ASP A 3 -27.90 -5.92 23.24
N PRO A 4 -28.05 -4.67 22.75
CA PRO A 4 -27.11 -3.54 22.83
C PRO A 4 -27.08 -2.86 24.22
N PRO A 5 -25.96 -2.20 24.58
CA PRO A 5 -25.85 -1.47 25.83
C PRO A 5 -26.86 -0.32 25.91
N ARG A 6 -27.40 -0.07 27.12
CA ARG A 6 -28.32 1.04 27.40
C ARG A 6 -27.66 2.11 28.27
N PRO A 7 -26.76 2.95 27.73
CA PRO A 7 -26.17 4.04 28.51
C PRO A 7 -27.21 5.14 28.80
N PRO A 8 -27.00 5.98 29.82
CA PRO A 8 -27.80 7.18 30.03
C PRO A 8 -27.79 8.07 28.78
N MET A 9 -28.93 8.73 28.53
CA MET A 9 -29.05 9.73 27.46
C MET A 9 -27.96 10.80 27.59
N ASP A 10 -27.45 11.29 26.46
CA ASP A 10 -26.40 12.32 26.35
C ASP A 10 -25.04 11.96 26.97
N SER A 11 -24.86 10.74 27.46
CA SER A 11 -23.55 10.27 27.89
C SER A 11 -22.60 10.08 26.69
N ALA A 12 -21.29 10.18 26.91
CA ALA A 12 -20.29 9.91 25.87
C ALA A 12 -20.47 8.52 25.21
N ARG A 13 -20.97 7.53 25.97
CA ARG A 13 -21.30 6.20 25.43
C ARG A 13 -22.51 6.23 24.50
N SER A 14 -23.52 7.04 24.78
CA SER A 14 -24.70 7.21 23.90
C SER A 14 -24.29 7.85 22.58
N LEU A 15 -23.44 8.89 22.60
CA LEU A 15 -22.95 9.57 21.40
C LEU A 15 -22.18 8.62 20.47
N GLU A 16 -21.37 7.72 21.04
CA GLU A 16 -20.62 6.72 20.28
C GLU A 16 -21.48 5.64 19.62
N MET A 17 -22.74 5.47 20.06
CA MET A 17 -23.69 4.54 19.42
C MET A 17 -24.27 5.11 18.12
N SER A 18 -23.75 6.23 17.62
CA SER A 18 -24.08 6.82 16.33
C SER A 18 -25.58 7.07 16.16
N GLY A 19 -26.22 7.60 17.21
CA GLY A 19 -27.65 7.89 17.22
C GLY A 19 -28.55 6.66 17.43
N TYR A 20 -28.01 5.48 17.72
CA TYR A 20 -28.84 4.33 18.11
C TYR A 20 -29.51 4.58 19.47
N MET A 21 -30.83 4.43 19.50
CA MET A 21 -31.70 4.60 20.66
C MET A 21 -32.08 3.23 21.25
N PRO A 22 -31.45 2.80 22.36
CA PRO A 22 -31.58 1.42 22.85
C PRO A 22 -32.99 1.04 23.30
N CYS A 23 -33.74 2.00 23.86
CA CYS A 23 -35.12 1.76 24.31
C CYS A 23 -36.10 1.61 23.14
N ARG A 24 -35.84 2.26 22.00
CA ARG A 24 -36.63 2.13 20.76
C ARG A 24 -36.17 0.96 19.90
N GLY A 25 -34.91 0.55 20.05
CA GLY A 25 -34.28 -0.45 19.21
C GLY A 25 -33.96 0.08 17.80
N ASP A 26 -33.86 1.40 17.63
CA ASP A 26 -33.76 2.08 16.34
C ASP A 26 -32.84 3.31 16.35
N PHE A 27 -32.49 3.85 15.18
CA PHE A 27 -31.63 5.03 15.03
C PHE A 27 -32.43 6.33 15.01
N ASP A 28 -31.86 7.40 15.56
CA ASP A 28 -32.44 8.74 15.52
C ASP A 28 -32.49 9.29 14.08
N VAL A 29 -31.42 9.06 13.32
CA VAL A 29 -31.34 9.39 11.90
C VAL A 29 -31.30 8.10 11.08
N GLU A 30 -32.25 7.98 10.17
CA GLU A 30 -32.37 6.81 9.30
C GLU A 30 -31.40 6.82 8.13
N TYR A 31 -31.11 5.64 7.59
CA TYR A 31 -30.54 5.57 6.24
C TYR A 31 -31.55 6.20 5.28
N ASP A 32 -31.09 7.24 4.58
CA ASP A 32 -31.87 7.95 3.60
C ASP A 32 -33.14 8.59 4.20
N ASN A 33 -32.92 9.44 5.19
CA ASN A 33 -33.95 10.03 6.06
C ASN A 33 -34.99 10.90 5.36
N TYR A 34 -34.70 11.37 4.13
CA TYR A 34 -35.60 12.24 3.37
C TYR A 34 -36.42 11.49 2.32
N ALA A 35 -36.33 10.16 2.25
CA ALA A 35 -37.03 9.37 1.22
C ALA A 35 -38.55 9.58 1.22
N GLU A 36 -39.13 9.84 2.39
CA GLU A 36 -40.56 10.12 2.58
C GLU A 36 -40.99 11.46 1.97
N VAL A 37 -40.07 12.42 1.80
CA VAL A 37 -40.37 13.74 1.19
C VAL A 37 -40.76 13.58 -0.27
N ASP A 38 -40.12 12.65 -0.98
CA ASP A 38 -40.32 12.45 -2.42
C ASP A 38 -41.72 11.90 -2.76
N ILE A 39 -42.39 11.27 -1.79
CA ILE A 39 -43.72 10.70 -1.96
C ILE A 39 -44.81 11.48 -1.23
N LYS A 40 -44.45 12.47 -0.40
CA LYS A 40 -45.37 13.17 0.49
C LYS A 40 -46.54 13.80 -0.27
N ASP A 41 -46.26 14.38 -1.43
CA ASP A 41 -47.22 15.15 -2.21
C ASP A 41 -47.78 14.33 -3.40
N ILE A 42 -47.60 13.00 -3.40
CA ILE A 42 -48.17 12.10 -4.40
C ILE A 42 -49.58 11.70 -3.99
N GLU A 43 -50.57 12.17 -4.75
CA GLU A 43 -51.98 11.80 -4.59
C GLU A 43 -52.51 11.17 -5.87
N PHE A 44 -53.42 10.20 -5.77
CA PHE A 44 -54.07 9.59 -6.93
C PHE A 44 -55.46 10.19 -7.15
N SER A 45 -55.72 10.67 -8.37
CA SER A 45 -57.04 11.15 -8.79
C SER A 45 -57.64 10.21 -9.85
N SER A 46 -58.97 10.07 -9.83
CA SER A 46 -59.70 9.35 -10.89
C SER A 46 -59.57 10.01 -12.26
N SER A 47 -59.22 11.31 -12.31
CA SER A 47 -58.98 12.06 -13.54
C SER A 47 -57.54 11.95 -14.07
N ASP A 48 -56.65 11.23 -13.37
CA ASP A 48 -55.26 11.08 -13.80
C ASP A 48 -55.18 10.32 -15.13
N SER A 49 -54.34 10.82 -16.05
CA SER A 49 -53.93 10.08 -17.23
C SER A 49 -53.19 8.80 -16.84
N GLU A 50 -53.29 7.76 -17.65
CA GLU A 50 -52.60 6.48 -17.41
C GLU A 50 -51.09 6.67 -17.23
N LEU A 51 -50.46 7.52 -18.07
CA LEU A 51 -49.04 7.84 -17.96
C LEU A 51 -48.69 8.48 -16.61
N LEU A 52 -49.56 9.36 -16.09
CA LEU A 52 -49.34 10.00 -14.79
C LEU A 52 -49.50 8.99 -13.64
N LYS A 53 -50.45 8.06 -13.74
CA LYS A 53 -50.59 6.95 -12.77
C LYS A 53 -49.36 6.06 -12.76
N GLU A 54 -48.87 5.66 -13.93
CA GLU A 54 -47.63 4.87 -14.05
C GLU A 54 -46.43 5.59 -13.44
N LEU A 55 -46.28 6.90 -13.69
CA LEU A 55 -45.22 7.70 -13.09
C LEU A 55 -45.31 7.76 -11.56
N LYS A 56 -46.52 7.96 -11.01
CA LYS A 56 -46.77 7.94 -9.56
C LYS A 56 -46.46 6.58 -8.95
N ILE A 57 -46.83 5.48 -9.61
CA ILE A 57 -46.50 4.11 -9.19
C ILE A 57 -44.97 3.92 -9.18
N ALA A 58 -44.27 4.32 -10.24
CA ALA A 58 -42.81 4.21 -10.31
C ALA A 58 -42.12 4.97 -9.17
N ALA A 59 -42.59 6.16 -8.82
CA ALA A 59 -42.08 6.92 -7.68
C ALA A 59 -42.25 6.15 -6.35
N ILE A 60 -43.40 5.51 -6.14
CA ILE A 60 -43.66 4.66 -4.97
C ILE A 60 -42.75 3.42 -4.99
N GLU A 61 -42.52 2.78 -6.12
CA GLU A 61 -41.62 1.63 -6.24
C GLU A 61 -40.17 1.98 -5.86
N ILE A 62 -39.70 3.17 -6.28
CA ILE A 62 -38.40 3.72 -5.90
C ILE A 62 -38.35 3.91 -4.37
N PHE A 63 -39.39 4.51 -3.78
CA PHE A 63 -39.48 4.65 -2.32
C PHE A 63 -39.45 3.30 -1.59
N LEU A 64 -40.22 2.30 -2.06
CA LEU A 64 -40.22 0.94 -1.49
C LEU A 64 -38.84 0.27 -1.61
N SER A 65 -38.10 0.53 -2.69
CA SER A 65 -36.71 0.07 -2.83
C SER A 65 -35.81 0.68 -1.75
N ARG A 66 -35.91 2.00 -1.51
CA ARG A 66 -35.15 2.70 -0.47
C ARG A 66 -35.51 2.22 0.94
N LEU A 67 -36.79 1.98 1.19
CA LEU A 67 -37.28 1.42 2.46
C LEU A 67 -36.72 0.01 2.71
N ARG A 68 -36.69 -0.85 1.68
CA ARG A 68 -36.03 -2.18 1.75
C ARG A 68 -34.54 -2.06 2.06
N GLN A 69 -33.84 -1.09 1.47
CA GLN A 69 -32.43 -0.83 1.76
C GLN A 69 -32.20 -0.37 3.21
N ARG A 70 -33.10 0.45 3.76
CA ARG A 70 -33.07 0.89 5.16
C ARG A 70 -33.24 -0.30 6.10
N PHE A 71 -34.26 -1.15 5.88
CA PHE A 71 -34.45 -2.39 6.66
C PHE A 71 -33.26 -3.35 6.54
N TYR A 72 -32.72 -3.52 5.34
CA TYR A 72 -31.55 -4.36 5.11
C TYR A 72 -30.35 -3.91 5.95
N ARG A 73 -30.04 -2.60 5.95
CA ARG A 73 -28.95 -2.03 6.74
C ARG A 73 -29.15 -2.22 8.25
N LYS A 74 -30.35 -1.93 8.78
CA LYS A 74 -30.68 -2.18 10.19
C LYS A 74 -30.48 -3.64 10.58
N ARG A 75 -30.94 -4.55 9.72
CA ARG A 75 -30.77 -6.00 9.92
C ARG A 75 -29.30 -6.39 9.97
N ILE A 76 -28.45 -5.85 9.10
CA ILE A 76 -27.01 -6.10 9.11
C ILE A 76 -26.37 -5.55 10.40
N VAL A 77 -26.65 -4.29 10.76
CA VAL A 77 -26.09 -3.69 11.98
C VAL A 77 -26.43 -4.50 13.22
N ARG A 78 -27.68 -4.96 13.34
CA ARG A 78 -28.12 -5.83 14.43
C ARG A 78 -27.46 -7.20 14.36
N LYS A 79 -27.50 -7.87 13.21
CA LYS A 79 -26.97 -9.23 13.03
C LYS A 79 -25.48 -9.31 13.39
N TYR A 80 -24.69 -8.33 12.96
CA TYR A 80 -23.24 -8.31 13.20
C TYR A 80 -22.84 -7.54 14.48
N GLY A 81 -23.81 -7.09 15.30
CA GLY A 81 -23.52 -6.40 16.56
C GLY A 81 -22.69 -5.12 16.39
N LEU A 82 -22.89 -4.38 15.29
CA LEU A 82 -22.04 -3.23 14.92
C LEU A 82 -22.34 -1.95 15.73
N ILE A 83 -23.29 -2.02 16.66
CA ILE A 83 -23.68 -0.92 17.54
C ILE A 83 -22.59 -0.66 18.60
N ASN A 84 -21.95 -1.71 19.10
CA ASN A 84 -20.95 -1.59 20.18
C ASN A 84 -19.53 -1.48 19.62
N ILE A 85 -19.20 -0.32 19.07
CA ILE A 85 -17.89 -0.05 18.44
C ILE A 85 -16.74 -0.26 19.43
N ARG A 86 -16.90 0.13 20.70
CA ARG A 86 -15.87 -0.05 21.73
C ARG A 86 -15.54 -1.51 22.01
N LYS A 87 -16.53 -2.41 22.00
CA LYS A 87 -16.32 -3.86 22.15
C LYS A 87 -15.42 -4.37 21.02
N TRP A 88 -15.70 -3.97 19.78
CA TRP A 88 -14.91 -4.33 18.61
C TRP A 88 -13.48 -3.78 18.68
N GLN A 89 -13.30 -2.51 19.01
CA GLN A 89 -11.97 -1.90 19.16
C GLN A 89 -11.16 -2.60 20.27
N THR A 90 -11.79 -2.98 21.37
CA THR A 90 -11.11 -3.67 22.47
C THR A 90 -10.69 -5.09 22.06
N LEU A 91 -11.54 -5.79 21.32
CA LEU A 91 -11.23 -7.11 20.77
C LEU A 91 -10.06 -7.02 19.77
N GLU A 92 -10.11 -6.05 18.85
CA GLU A 92 -9.09 -5.82 17.83
C GLU A 92 -7.71 -5.47 18.43
N ARG A 93 -7.67 -4.75 19.55
CA ARG A 93 -6.42 -4.48 20.29
C ARG A 93 -5.78 -5.73 20.88
N ARG A 94 -6.56 -6.77 21.20
CA ARG A 94 -6.05 -8.04 21.74
C ARG A 94 -5.52 -8.97 20.65
N GLN A 95 -5.84 -8.69 19.39
CA GLN A 95 -5.45 -9.53 18.27
C GLN A 95 -4.00 -9.28 17.86
N SER A 96 -3.32 -10.36 17.46
CA SER A 96 -1.99 -10.26 16.86
C SER A 96 -2.04 -9.50 15.53
N LYS A 97 -0.92 -8.91 15.11
CA LYS A 97 -0.82 -8.24 13.79
C LYS A 97 -1.24 -9.17 12.65
N THR A 98 -0.79 -10.42 12.68
CA THR A 98 -1.13 -11.44 11.68
C THR A 98 -2.61 -11.79 11.68
N GLU A 99 -3.25 -11.82 12.85
CA GLU A 99 -4.68 -12.06 12.95
C GLU A 99 -5.49 -10.89 12.39
N ARG A 100 -5.07 -9.65 12.66
CA ARG A 100 -5.73 -8.45 12.15
C ARG A 100 -5.67 -8.40 10.61
N GLU A 101 -4.49 -8.63 10.04
CA GLU A 101 -4.29 -8.68 8.59
C GLU A 101 -5.17 -9.75 7.93
N LEU A 102 -5.27 -10.94 8.55
CA LEU A 102 -6.15 -12.00 8.05
C LEU A 102 -7.62 -11.57 8.10
N ARG A 103 -8.09 -11.04 9.24
CA ARG A 103 -9.48 -10.57 9.40
C ARG A 103 -9.84 -9.47 8.42
N ASP A 104 -8.93 -8.52 8.19
CA ASP A 104 -9.12 -7.45 7.21
C ASP A 104 -9.25 -7.99 5.79
N SER A 105 -8.40 -8.97 5.42
CA SER A 105 -8.50 -9.63 4.11
C SER A 105 -9.80 -10.41 3.92
N LEU A 106 -10.38 -10.92 5.02
CA LEU A 106 -11.59 -11.74 5.03
C LEU A 106 -12.88 -10.92 5.17
N ARG A 107 -12.78 -9.63 5.53
CA ARG A 107 -13.92 -8.74 5.74
C ARG A 107 -14.90 -8.68 4.55
N PRO A 108 -14.47 -8.67 3.26
CA PRO A 108 -15.39 -8.70 2.13
C PRO A 108 -16.29 -9.94 2.09
N PHE A 109 -15.79 -11.08 2.60
CA PHE A 109 -16.48 -12.37 2.64
C PHE A 109 -17.40 -12.54 3.85
N ALA A 110 -17.32 -11.64 4.84
CA ALA A 110 -18.18 -11.68 6.03
C ALA A 110 -19.68 -11.64 5.68
N ARG A 111 -20.05 -11.09 4.52
CA ARG A 111 -21.43 -11.04 4.01
C ARG A 111 -21.98 -12.40 3.55
N LEU A 112 -21.11 -13.36 3.26
CA LEU A 112 -21.51 -14.68 2.77
C LEU A 112 -21.91 -15.63 3.90
N HIS A 113 -21.52 -15.32 5.14
CA HIS A 113 -21.71 -16.16 6.31
C HIS A 113 -22.58 -15.47 7.37
N SER A 114 -23.12 -16.23 8.32
CA SER A 114 -23.53 -15.63 9.59
C SER A 114 -22.29 -15.10 10.36
N PRO A 115 -22.45 -14.13 11.27
CA PRO A 115 -21.35 -13.65 12.12
C PRO A 115 -20.61 -14.80 12.82
N ASP A 116 -21.35 -15.75 13.39
CA ASP A 116 -20.78 -16.89 14.12
C ASP A 116 -20.02 -17.83 13.18
N GLN A 117 -20.59 -18.13 12.01
CA GLN A 117 -19.92 -18.94 10.98
C GLN A 117 -18.65 -18.27 10.45
N HIS A 118 -18.69 -16.94 10.28
CA HIS A 118 -17.52 -16.18 9.86
C HIS A 118 -16.41 -16.24 10.92
N GLU A 119 -16.76 -16.10 12.20
CA GLU A 119 -15.79 -16.22 13.29
C GLU A 119 -15.19 -17.62 13.36
N ILE A 120 -16.01 -18.67 13.25
CA ILE A 120 -15.52 -20.06 13.19
C ILE A 120 -14.57 -20.25 12.02
N PHE A 121 -14.89 -19.71 10.85
CA PHE A 121 -14.04 -19.78 9.66
C PHE A 121 -12.69 -19.08 9.87
N VAL A 122 -12.69 -17.86 10.41
CA VAL A 122 -11.47 -17.11 10.72
C VAL A 122 -10.61 -17.88 11.73
N GLN A 123 -11.20 -18.39 12.81
CA GLN A 123 -10.49 -19.19 13.81
C GLN A 123 -9.92 -20.48 13.21
N GLY A 124 -10.65 -21.12 12.30
CA GLY A 124 -10.17 -22.28 11.55
C GLY A 124 -8.90 -21.98 10.74
N LEU A 125 -8.88 -20.86 10.03
CA LEU A 125 -7.70 -20.42 9.25
C LEU A 125 -6.51 -20.03 10.13
N LEU A 126 -6.76 -19.40 11.28
CA LEU A 126 -5.72 -19.10 12.26
C LEU A 126 -5.11 -20.39 12.82
N MET A 127 -5.95 -21.36 13.17
CA MET A 127 -5.52 -22.68 13.64
C MET A 127 -4.74 -23.43 12.55
N GLU A 128 -5.20 -23.41 11.31
CA GLU A 128 -4.47 -23.99 10.18
C GLU A 128 -3.08 -23.36 10.02
N SER A 129 -2.98 -22.03 10.07
CA SER A 129 -1.71 -21.31 10.01
C SER A 129 -0.77 -21.70 11.15
N PHE A 130 -1.31 -21.81 12.37
CA PHE A 130 -0.56 -22.27 13.54
C PHE A 130 -0.04 -23.70 13.36
N LEU A 131 -0.91 -24.63 12.95
CA LEU A 131 -0.55 -26.02 12.73
C LEU A 131 0.50 -26.19 11.63
N LYS A 132 0.40 -25.43 10.53
CA LYS A 132 1.42 -25.44 9.48
C LYS A 132 2.79 -25.03 10.01
N LYS A 133 2.86 -23.97 10.83
CA LYS A 133 4.11 -23.52 11.47
C LYS A 133 4.64 -24.59 12.42
N GLU A 134 3.78 -25.14 13.27
CA GLU A 134 4.15 -26.19 14.23
C GLU A 134 4.71 -27.43 13.53
N VAL A 135 4.09 -27.86 12.42
CA VAL A 135 4.59 -29.00 11.63
C VAL A 135 5.99 -28.73 11.08
N VAL A 136 6.24 -27.53 10.54
CA VAL A 136 7.58 -27.15 10.05
C VAL A 136 8.59 -27.16 11.19
N SER A 137 8.29 -26.56 12.34
CA SER A 137 9.18 -26.57 13.51
C SER A 137 9.47 -27.99 14.00
N LEU A 138 8.47 -28.87 14.04
CA LEU A 138 8.67 -30.28 14.40
C LEU A 138 9.55 -31.03 13.39
N GLN A 139 9.45 -30.72 12.10
CA GLN A 139 10.32 -31.28 11.07
C GLN A 139 11.76 -30.80 11.25
N GLU A 140 11.97 -29.51 11.55
CA GLU A 140 13.28 -28.93 11.87
C GLU A 140 13.91 -29.61 13.08
N TYR A 141 13.15 -29.80 14.17
CA TYR A 141 13.63 -30.50 15.37
C TYR A 141 14.08 -31.92 15.04
N ARG A 142 13.29 -32.65 14.25
CA ARG A 142 13.67 -34.01 13.81
C ARG A 142 14.95 -34.00 12.97
N SER A 143 15.11 -33.02 12.07
CA SER A 143 16.32 -32.88 11.25
C SER A 143 17.57 -32.56 12.10
N ALA A 144 17.39 -31.83 13.20
CA ALA A 144 18.42 -31.53 14.19
C ALA A 144 18.66 -32.68 15.19
N GLY A 145 17.99 -33.82 15.03
CA GLY A 145 18.14 -34.99 15.89
C GLY A 145 17.33 -34.94 17.20
N ILE A 146 16.48 -33.93 17.39
CA ILE A 146 15.67 -33.75 18.58
C ILE A 146 14.37 -34.54 18.42
N ARG A 147 14.16 -35.51 19.31
CA ARG A 147 12.99 -36.42 19.27
C ARG A 147 12.07 -36.31 20.47
N THR A 148 12.40 -35.46 21.45
CA THR A 148 11.62 -35.29 22.69
C THR A 148 11.10 -33.86 22.82
N ARG A 149 9.90 -33.69 23.40
CA ARG A 149 9.32 -32.36 23.63
C ARG A 149 10.18 -31.47 24.54
N LYS A 150 10.71 -32.03 25.63
CA LYS A 150 11.66 -31.33 26.50
C LYS A 150 12.92 -30.88 25.76
N GLY A 151 13.41 -31.69 24.82
CA GLY A 151 14.54 -31.34 23.96
C GLY A 151 14.22 -30.18 23.02
N ALA A 152 13.00 -30.14 22.46
CA ALA A 152 12.52 -29.04 21.63
C ALA A 152 12.46 -27.72 22.41
N GLU A 153 11.93 -27.71 23.64
CA GLU A 153 11.89 -26.51 24.48
C GLU A 153 13.29 -25.95 24.79
N VAL A 154 14.27 -26.83 25.05
CA VAL A 154 15.66 -26.44 25.28
C VAL A 154 16.28 -25.90 23.99
N TYR A 155 16.03 -26.57 22.86
CA TYR A 155 16.50 -26.14 21.55
C TYR A 155 15.95 -24.76 21.17
N GLU A 156 14.64 -24.53 21.30
CA GLU A 156 14.03 -23.23 21.02
C GLU A 156 14.65 -22.12 21.86
N ARG A 157 14.90 -22.38 23.15
CA ARG A 157 15.53 -21.41 24.06
C ARG A 157 16.96 -21.06 23.62
N LEU A 158 17.76 -22.07 23.27
CA LEU A 158 19.13 -21.88 22.81
C LEU A 158 19.18 -21.24 21.42
N ASN A 159 18.29 -21.64 20.52
CA ASN A 159 18.18 -21.10 19.17
C ASN A 159 17.76 -19.63 19.22
N ARG A 160 16.80 -19.27 20.08
CA ARG A 160 16.41 -17.87 20.31
C ARG A 160 17.59 -17.03 20.80
N ARG A 161 18.35 -17.50 21.80
CA ARG A 161 19.57 -16.80 22.26
C ARG A 161 20.60 -16.63 21.14
N ARG A 162 20.80 -17.68 20.32
CA ARG A 162 21.72 -17.62 19.19
C ARG A 162 21.29 -16.60 18.14
N GLU A 163 20.00 -16.52 17.82
CA GLU A 163 19.48 -15.53 16.88
C GLU A 163 19.51 -14.11 17.46
N GLU A 164 19.26 -13.93 18.75
CA GLU A 164 19.45 -12.65 19.45
C GLU A 164 20.93 -12.20 19.38
N ASP A 165 21.87 -13.10 19.68
CA ASP A 165 23.30 -12.81 19.60
C ASP A 165 23.74 -12.51 18.16
N LYS A 166 23.24 -13.26 17.17
CA LYS A 166 23.52 -13.04 15.76
C LYS A 166 22.96 -11.71 15.28
N SER A 167 21.74 -11.35 15.70
CA SER A 167 21.12 -10.06 15.43
C SER A 167 21.93 -8.92 16.06
N ARG A 168 22.38 -9.09 17.30
CA ARG A 168 23.24 -8.12 18.00
C ARG A 168 24.59 -7.94 17.32
N ARG A 169 25.23 -9.03 16.88
CA ARG A 169 26.48 -8.97 16.10
C ARG A 169 26.28 -8.24 14.78
N LYS A 170 25.21 -8.57 14.05
CA LYS A 170 24.87 -7.88 12.80
C LYS A 170 24.64 -6.38 13.01
N MET A 171 23.94 -6.01 14.08
CA MET A 171 23.77 -4.61 14.48
C MET A 171 25.12 -3.93 14.76
N LEU A 172 26.02 -4.60 15.48
CA LEU A 172 27.37 -4.09 15.75
C LEU A 172 28.20 -3.96 14.47
N ASP A 173 28.14 -4.93 13.56
CA ASP A 173 28.82 -4.87 12.26
C ASP A 173 28.29 -3.69 11.42
N ASP A 174 26.97 -3.47 11.41
CA ASP A 174 26.33 -2.33 10.75
C ASP A 174 26.78 -0.99 11.39
N ILE A 175 26.93 -0.93 12.71
CA ILE A 175 27.48 0.26 13.40
C ILE A 175 28.92 0.50 12.99
N LEU A 176 29.78 -0.53 13.03
CA LEU A 176 31.20 -0.42 12.68
C LEU A 176 31.40 0.03 11.23
N ALA A 177 30.55 -0.44 10.30
CA ALA A 177 30.56 0.00 8.91
C ALA A 177 30.21 1.48 8.73
N ASN A 178 29.36 2.04 9.60
CA ASN A 178 28.94 3.44 9.54
C ASN A 178 29.76 4.36 10.45
N ILE A 179 30.62 3.82 11.32
CA ILE A 179 31.39 4.59 12.31
C ILE A 179 32.44 5.50 11.67
N GLN A 180 32.88 5.18 10.45
CA GLN A 180 33.87 5.97 9.70
C GLN A 180 33.30 7.31 9.18
N ASP A 181 31.98 7.44 9.08
CA ASP A 181 31.29 8.66 8.68
C ASP A 181 30.30 9.09 9.77
N GLU A 182 30.67 10.16 10.49
CA GLU A 182 29.94 10.68 11.65
C GLU A 182 28.45 10.99 11.33
N LYS A 183 28.16 11.44 10.10
CA LYS A 183 26.79 11.74 9.66
C LYS A 183 25.99 10.47 9.37
N ALA A 184 26.63 9.46 8.77
CA ALA A 184 25.98 8.18 8.50
C ALA A 184 25.65 7.43 9.81
N CYS A 185 26.56 7.49 10.79
CA CYS A 185 26.36 6.92 12.11
C CYS A 185 25.17 7.56 12.85
N GLN A 186 25.08 8.90 12.86
CA GLN A 186 23.95 9.60 13.50
C GLN A 186 22.60 9.28 12.84
N VAL A 187 22.53 9.20 11.51
CA VAL A 187 21.30 8.85 10.79
C VAL A 187 20.88 7.40 11.09
N TRP A 188 21.83 6.48 11.13
CA TRP A 188 21.57 5.08 11.48
C TRP A 188 21.05 4.95 12.92
N LEU A 189 21.68 5.63 13.89
CA LEU A 189 21.26 5.62 15.30
C LEU A 189 19.85 6.20 15.46
N HIS A 190 19.54 7.30 14.80
CA HIS A 190 18.20 7.90 14.83
C HIS A 190 17.15 6.95 14.23
N ARG A 191 17.47 6.27 13.13
CA ARG A 191 16.58 5.26 12.53
C ARG A 191 16.33 4.08 13.45
N GLN A 192 17.37 3.56 14.11
CA GLN A 192 17.24 2.44 15.04
C GLN A 192 16.38 2.82 16.24
N ALA A 193 16.56 4.03 16.80
CA ALA A 193 15.73 4.54 17.89
C ALA A 193 14.24 4.66 17.48
N GLN A 194 13.95 5.03 16.23
CA GLN A 194 12.56 5.08 15.74
C GLN A 194 11.94 3.68 15.61
N ILE A 195 12.70 2.69 15.12
CA ILE A 195 12.25 1.30 15.02
C ILE A 195 11.93 0.75 16.43
N ASP A 196 12.80 0.98 17.40
CA ASP A 196 12.62 0.50 18.78
C ASP A 196 11.45 1.21 19.49
N SER A 197 11.11 2.44 19.09
CA SER A 197 9.95 3.19 19.59
C SER A 197 8.60 2.74 19.00
N GLY A 198 8.60 1.80 18.05
CA GLY A 198 7.37 1.28 17.43
C GLY A 198 6.63 2.28 16.53
N GLN A 199 7.27 3.39 16.15
CA GLN A 199 6.69 4.37 15.23
C GLN A 199 6.76 3.88 13.78
N SER A 200 5.61 3.91 13.11
CA SER A 200 5.46 3.55 11.69
C SER A 200 6.34 4.42 10.79
N LEU A 201 6.99 3.79 9.80
CA LEU A 201 7.85 4.42 8.79
C LEU A 201 7.02 5.29 7.84
N ALA A 202 6.75 6.54 8.21
CA ALA A 202 6.54 7.59 7.22
C ALA A 202 7.92 7.99 6.65
N PRO A 203 8.12 8.06 5.32
CA PRO A 203 9.34 8.61 4.75
C PRO A 203 9.42 10.09 5.14
N ILE A 204 10.29 10.43 6.08
CA ILE A 204 10.66 11.84 6.33
C ILE A 204 11.39 12.34 5.06
N PRO A 205 11.07 13.53 4.53
CA PRO A 205 11.81 14.09 3.41
C PRO A 205 13.23 14.42 3.86
N LEU A 206 14.19 13.59 3.45
CA LEU A 206 15.62 13.81 3.67
C LEU A 206 16.13 14.95 2.76
N PRO A 207 17.04 15.83 3.24
CA PRO A 207 17.98 16.48 2.35
C PRO A 207 18.86 15.39 1.72
N SER A 208 18.91 15.38 0.40
CA SER A 208 19.61 14.40 -0.43
C SER A 208 21.06 14.20 0.04
N LEU A 209 21.31 13.14 0.83
CA LEU A 209 22.64 12.55 0.89
C LEU A 209 22.99 12.11 -0.53
N GLY A 210 24.09 12.64 -1.04
CA GLY A 210 24.58 12.34 -2.38
C GLY A 210 24.51 10.85 -2.64
N ARG A 211 23.63 10.45 -3.56
CA ARG A 211 23.58 9.08 -4.06
C ARG A 211 24.99 8.73 -4.49
N LYS A 212 25.58 7.66 -3.91
CA LYS A 212 26.80 7.06 -4.46
C LYS A 212 26.57 6.92 -5.97
N PRO A 213 27.50 7.39 -6.83
CA PRO A 213 27.32 7.28 -8.28
C PRO A 213 27.06 5.81 -8.59
N ALA A 214 25.91 5.55 -9.20
CA ALA A 214 25.48 4.20 -9.51
C ALA A 214 26.59 3.52 -10.35
N ALA A 215 26.89 2.27 -10.02
CA ALA A 215 27.89 1.49 -10.72
C ALA A 215 27.67 1.55 -12.25
N ARG A 216 28.79 1.56 -13.00
CA ARG A 216 28.79 1.61 -14.47
C ARG A 216 27.87 0.52 -15.00
N LEU A 217 27.03 0.85 -16.00
CA LEU A 217 26.17 -0.16 -16.62
C LEU A 217 27.07 -1.11 -17.40
N ASP A 218 27.03 -2.41 -17.10
CA ASP A 218 27.64 -3.42 -17.96
C ASP A 218 26.74 -3.58 -19.19
N ILE A 219 27.32 -3.29 -20.35
CA ILE A 219 26.62 -3.27 -21.64
C ILE A 219 26.91 -4.56 -22.43
N SER A 220 27.87 -5.38 -21.98
CA SER A 220 28.27 -6.60 -22.66
C SER A 220 27.10 -7.60 -22.72
N GLY A 221 26.58 -7.83 -23.93
CA GLY A 221 25.45 -8.75 -24.19
C GLY A 221 24.12 -8.10 -24.56
N THR A 222 24.02 -6.77 -24.63
CA THR A 222 22.81 -6.10 -25.17
C THR A 222 22.84 -5.99 -26.70
N PRO A 223 21.70 -6.17 -27.41
CA PRO A 223 21.65 -6.04 -28.86
C PRO A 223 21.99 -4.60 -29.30
N GLY A 224 22.86 -4.45 -30.30
CA GLY A 224 23.30 -3.16 -30.85
C GLY A 224 24.67 -2.65 -30.37
N VAL A 225 25.34 -3.34 -29.44
CA VAL A 225 26.69 -2.97 -28.94
C VAL A 225 27.75 -3.00 -30.03
N GLU A 226 27.61 -3.91 -31.00
CA GLU A 226 28.56 -4.10 -32.11
C GLU A 226 28.60 -2.88 -33.06
N GLN A 227 27.53 -2.10 -33.11
CA GLN A 227 27.42 -0.91 -33.96
C GLN A 227 28.00 0.35 -33.31
N LEU A 228 28.39 0.28 -32.03
CA LEU A 228 28.94 1.40 -31.28
C LEU A 228 30.47 1.40 -31.26
N ARG A 229 31.05 2.57 -31.51
CA ARG A 229 32.51 2.78 -31.38
C ARG A 229 32.96 2.60 -29.92
N PRO A 230 34.22 2.22 -29.65
CA PRO A 230 34.71 2.04 -28.28
C PRO A 230 34.45 3.24 -27.35
N LEU A 231 34.60 4.47 -27.86
CA LEU A 231 34.31 5.71 -27.14
C LEU A 231 32.80 5.88 -26.81
N GLU A 232 31.92 5.43 -27.70
CA GLU A 232 30.47 5.48 -27.49
C GLU A 232 30.02 4.44 -26.46
N ARG A 233 30.67 3.27 -26.43
CA ARG A 233 30.39 2.24 -25.40
C ARG A 233 30.75 2.74 -24.02
N GLU A 234 31.89 3.42 -23.88
CA GLU A 234 32.30 4.01 -22.60
C GLU A 234 31.33 5.11 -22.16
N LEU A 235 30.88 5.96 -23.09
CA LEU A 235 29.87 6.98 -22.82
C LEU A 235 28.54 6.36 -22.36
N CYS A 236 28.05 5.32 -23.05
CA CYS A 236 26.82 4.62 -22.66
C CYS A 236 26.95 3.97 -21.28
N SER A 237 28.11 3.39 -20.95
CA SER A 237 28.36 2.73 -19.67
C SER A 237 28.37 3.74 -18.52
N ASN A 238 29.03 4.89 -18.76
CA ASN A 238 29.10 6.00 -17.81
C ASN A 238 27.74 6.74 -17.64
N LEU A 239 26.96 6.88 -18.72
CA LEU A 239 25.64 7.54 -18.69
C LEU A 239 24.48 6.59 -18.36
N ARG A 240 24.76 5.27 -18.26
CA ARG A 240 23.78 4.20 -18.06
C ARG A 240 22.66 4.31 -19.08
N LEU A 241 23.02 4.32 -20.36
CA LEU A 241 22.11 4.32 -21.50
C LEU A 241 22.25 2.98 -22.22
N LEU A 242 21.12 2.41 -22.65
CA LEU A 242 21.15 1.22 -23.50
C LEU A 242 21.65 1.62 -24.91
N PRO A 243 22.43 0.77 -25.59
CA PRO A 243 22.94 1.01 -26.94
C PRO A 243 21.88 1.42 -27.94
N HIS A 244 20.74 0.72 -27.95
CA HIS A 244 19.61 1.00 -28.82
C HIS A 244 19.05 2.41 -28.61
N ASP A 245 18.87 2.81 -27.35
CA ASP A 245 18.36 4.14 -26.99
C ASP A 245 19.37 5.23 -27.36
N TYR A 246 20.65 5.01 -27.09
CA TYR A 246 21.72 5.93 -27.51
C TYR A 246 21.73 6.14 -29.02
N GLN A 247 21.56 5.07 -29.82
CA GLN A 247 21.59 5.15 -31.27
C GLN A 247 20.36 5.88 -31.83
N SER A 248 19.20 5.70 -31.20
CA SER A 248 17.98 6.49 -31.48
C SER A 248 18.23 7.98 -31.21
N TYR A 249 18.78 8.32 -30.04
CA TYR A 249 19.07 9.71 -29.66
C TYR A 249 20.12 10.36 -30.56
N LYS A 250 21.19 9.63 -30.90
CA LYS A 250 22.21 10.08 -31.85
C LYS A 250 21.58 10.41 -33.21
N SER A 251 20.74 9.52 -33.72
CA SER A 251 20.05 9.72 -35.01
C SER A 251 19.13 10.94 -34.98
N SER A 252 18.39 11.15 -33.89
CA SER A 252 17.52 12.31 -33.73
C SER A 252 18.29 13.63 -33.67
N LEU A 253 19.43 13.68 -32.97
CA LEU A 253 20.25 14.90 -32.88
C LEU A 253 20.94 15.23 -34.20
N ILE A 254 21.48 14.23 -34.90
CA ILE A 254 22.15 14.44 -36.19
C ILE A 254 21.14 14.93 -37.24
N LYS A 255 19.93 14.34 -37.30
CA LYS A 255 18.88 14.79 -38.22
C LYS A 255 18.45 16.23 -37.97
N GLU A 256 18.39 16.67 -36.72
CA GLU A 256 18.04 18.06 -36.41
C GLU A 256 19.19 19.03 -36.69
N TYR A 257 20.44 18.60 -36.50
CA TYR A 257 21.60 19.37 -36.93
C TYR A 257 21.67 19.52 -38.45
N GLU A 258 21.42 18.46 -39.22
CA GLU A 258 21.38 18.51 -40.69
C GLU A 258 20.31 19.48 -41.21
N LYS A 259 19.17 19.62 -40.51
CA LYS A 259 18.10 20.55 -40.89
C LYS A 259 18.40 22.00 -40.54
N GLN A 260 18.98 22.26 -39.37
CA GLN A 260 19.13 23.62 -38.82
C GLN A 260 20.54 24.20 -39.00
N GLY A 261 21.53 23.38 -39.37
CA GLY A 261 22.94 23.76 -39.54
C GLY A 261 23.66 24.11 -38.23
N SER A 262 22.94 24.25 -37.12
CA SER A 262 23.44 24.48 -35.77
C SER A 262 22.45 23.89 -34.76
N LEU A 263 22.94 23.42 -33.62
CA LEU A 263 22.07 22.84 -32.59
C LEU A 263 22.45 23.37 -31.23
N ARG A 264 21.52 23.99 -30.50
CA ARG A 264 21.74 24.45 -29.12
C ARG A 264 21.44 23.34 -28.11
N LEU A 265 22.12 23.38 -26.96
CA LEU A 265 21.88 22.43 -25.86
C LEU A 265 20.40 22.44 -25.39
N ALA A 266 19.74 23.59 -25.42
CA ALA A 266 18.32 23.71 -25.06
C ALA A 266 17.42 22.90 -26.02
N GLN A 267 17.72 22.95 -27.32
CA GLN A 267 16.98 22.19 -28.34
C GLN A 267 17.26 20.68 -28.23
N ALA A 268 18.51 20.29 -27.95
CA ALA A 268 18.86 18.89 -27.70
C ALA A 268 18.08 18.28 -26.52
N ARG A 269 17.81 19.08 -25.48
CA ARG A 269 17.01 18.66 -24.30
C ARG A 269 15.54 18.45 -24.63
N THR A 270 14.95 19.32 -25.45
CA THR A 270 13.56 19.15 -25.88
C THR A 270 13.38 17.94 -26.80
N LEU A 271 14.40 17.60 -27.59
CA LEU A 271 14.34 16.50 -28.55
C LEU A 271 14.42 15.11 -27.91
N ILE A 272 15.38 14.89 -26.99
CA ILE A 272 15.61 13.55 -26.43
C ILE A 272 14.78 13.28 -25.16
N ARG A 273 14.30 14.32 -24.47
CA ARG A 273 13.48 14.23 -23.24
C ARG A 273 14.03 13.25 -22.17
N ILE A 274 15.36 13.19 -22.01
CA ILE A 274 16.03 12.44 -20.92
C ILE A 274 16.53 13.39 -19.83
N ASP A 275 17.12 12.81 -18.78
CA ASP A 275 17.77 13.55 -17.70
C ASP A 275 18.74 14.62 -18.23
N VAL A 276 18.60 15.81 -17.69
CA VAL A 276 19.31 17.03 -18.08
C VAL A 276 20.82 16.87 -18.09
N ASN A 277 21.36 16.16 -17.10
CA ASN A 277 22.80 15.96 -16.97
C ASN A 277 23.33 14.95 -17.99
N LYS A 278 22.51 13.94 -18.33
CA LYS A 278 22.81 12.98 -19.39
C LYS A 278 22.81 13.64 -20.76
N THR A 279 21.79 14.45 -21.07
CA THR A 279 21.74 15.18 -22.35
C THR A 279 22.94 16.12 -22.51
N ARG A 280 23.34 16.83 -21.45
CA ARG A 280 24.52 17.71 -21.50
C ARG A 280 25.80 16.96 -21.81
N LYS A 281 26.05 15.83 -21.13
CA LYS A 281 27.26 15.02 -21.38
C LYS A 281 27.27 14.43 -22.79
N MET A 282 26.12 13.97 -23.29
CA MET A 282 26.03 13.49 -24.68
C MET A 282 26.25 14.62 -25.70
N TYR A 283 25.62 15.79 -25.49
CA TYR A 283 25.79 16.93 -26.39
C TYR A 283 27.25 17.40 -26.44
N ASN A 284 27.92 17.52 -25.30
CA ASN A 284 29.34 17.88 -25.26
C ASN A 284 30.20 16.86 -26.02
N PHE A 285 29.95 15.56 -25.85
CA PHE A 285 30.63 14.52 -26.60
C PHE A 285 30.39 14.65 -28.13
N PHE A 286 29.17 14.95 -28.56
CA PHE A 286 28.88 15.17 -29.98
C PHE A 286 29.55 16.42 -30.56
N VAL A 287 29.72 17.47 -29.76
CA VAL A 287 30.49 18.67 -30.14
C VAL A 287 31.99 18.34 -30.23
N GLU A 288 32.54 17.62 -29.27
CA GLU A 288 33.95 17.17 -29.27
C GLU A 288 34.27 16.23 -30.45
N GLN A 289 33.33 15.36 -30.84
CA GLN A 289 33.46 14.50 -32.01
C GLN A 289 33.15 15.21 -33.34
N GLY A 290 32.74 16.49 -33.29
CA GLY A 290 32.44 17.30 -34.47
C GLY A 290 31.16 16.93 -35.22
N TRP A 291 30.26 16.13 -34.62
CA TRP A 291 29.00 15.72 -35.25
C TRP A 291 27.91 16.79 -35.16
N VAL A 292 28.05 17.71 -34.22
CA VAL A 292 27.15 18.83 -34.01
C VAL A 292 27.98 20.07 -33.71
N LYS A 293 27.63 21.19 -34.32
CA LYS A 293 28.22 22.49 -33.98
C LYS A 293 27.24 23.34 -33.18
N PRO A 294 27.67 23.98 -32.08
CA PRO A 294 26.89 25.05 -31.50
C PRO A 294 26.78 26.20 -32.53
N PRO A 295 25.69 26.98 -32.52
CA PRO A 295 25.64 28.18 -33.35
C PRO A 295 26.76 29.12 -32.95
N ASP A 296 27.52 29.62 -33.94
CA ASP A 296 28.50 30.68 -33.73
C ASP A 296 27.77 31.88 -33.10
N SER A 297 28.33 32.40 -32.00
CA SER A 297 27.82 33.59 -31.31
C SER A 297 28.17 34.86 -32.08
#